data_AF-A0A329SFM2-F1
#
_entry.id   AF-A0A329SFM2-F1
#
_cell.length_a   1.000
_cell.length_b   1.000
_cell.length_c   1.000
_cell.angle_alpha   90.00
_cell.angle_beta   90.00
_cell.angle_gamma   90.00
#
_symmetry.space_group_name_H-M   'P 1'
#
loop_
_entity.id
_entity.type
_entity.pdbx_description
1 polymer ?
#
loop_
_entity_poly.entity_id
_entity_poly.type
_entity_poly.pdbx_seq_one_letter_code
_entity_poly.pdbx_strand_id
1 'polypeptide(L)'
;METRSSPSMQELRAIAHERGLKYYMHLSKPELFSLLQRKEGGGSATKPAPTADAAKEDAMRRVESAPTATATATRTSERLSSRQKKRTTRQSDKTEAPRDKKKAKMVINTLDPIMLTELGPHTFEFTRTNGSVVVYNVESLVQYILATGDFSEPETRIPFSDEDLRRIDVEASKAKIKEHSVVDAKKNKHKFEEQKVKRDGILGLERCASEYVNKMLEIVESDDPEEGEMLLIMSVFPSFSDIYEQIRRSDSEFANHSMGHFIQYMKGPKNRPTVDNSGLMQVILGFLEDVVKGEQGASAFGF
;
A
#
# COMPACT_ATOMS: atom_id res chain seq x y z
N MET A 1 17.18 20.79 29.53
CA MET A 1 16.56 19.83 30.46
C MET A 1 16.57 18.49 29.77
N GLU A 2 17.46 17.59 30.16
CA GLU A 2 17.48 16.22 29.63
C GLU A 2 16.27 15.48 30.21
N THR A 3 15.26 15.23 29.36
CA THR A 3 14.17 14.31 29.69
C THR A 3 14.78 12.92 29.73
N ARG A 4 15.02 12.39 30.94
CA ARG A 4 15.38 10.99 31.12
C ARG A 4 14.20 10.16 30.63
N SER A 5 14.31 9.59 29.43
CA SER A 5 13.31 8.68 28.88
C SER A 5 13.04 7.58 29.91
N SER A 6 11.79 7.47 30.35
CA SER A 6 11.36 6.37 31.20
C SER A 6 11.52 5.06 30.42
N PRO A 7 12.14 4.02 31.00
CA PRO A 7 12.33 2.74 30.33
C PRO A 7 10.99 2.11 29.89
N SER A 8 11.03 1.40 28.76
CA SER A 8 9.84 0.74 28.19
C SER A 8 9.40 -0.46 29.04
N MET A 9 8.14 -0.91 28.90
CA MET A 9 7.66 -2.10 29.61
C MET A 9 8.45 -3.36 29.25
N GLN A 10 8.92 -3.47 28.00
CA GLN A 10 9.79 -4.58 27.56
C GLN A 10 11.14 -4.54 28.27
N GLU A 11 11.76 -3.37 28.42
CA GLU A 11 13.01 -3.21 29.15
C GLU A 11 12.83 -3.57 30.64
N LEU A 12 11.73 -3.14 31.27
CA LEU A 12 11.45 -3.50 32.66
C LEU A 12 11.22 -5.00 32.84
N ARG A 13 10.49 -5.66 31.93
CA ARG A 13 10.29 -7.11 31.95
C ARG A 13 11.59 -7.87 31.70
N ALA A 14 12.47 -7.38 30.83
CA ALA A 14 13.79 -7.97 30.59
C ALA A 14 14.67 -7.89 31.84
N ILE A 15 14.74 -6.72 32.49
CA ILE A 15 15.48 -6.53 33.74
C ILE A 15 14.89 -7.40 34.87
N ALA A 16 13.57 -7.55 34.94
CA ALA A 16 12.93 -8.40 35.93
C ALA A 16 13.23 -9.89 35.73
N HIS A 17 13.27 -10.34 34.47
CA HIS A 17 13.69 -11.68 34.11
C HIS A 17 15.16 -11.93 34.50
N GLU A 18 16.06 -11.00 34.17
CA GLU A 18 17.49 -11.08 34.53
C GLU A 18 17.70 -11.14 36.05
N ARG A 19 16.85 -10.47 36.83
CA ARG A 19 16.88 -10.52 38.30
C ARG A 19 16.19 -11.74 38.90
N GLY A 20 15.64 -12.65 38.09
CA GLY A 20 14.98 -13.86 38.56
C GLY A 20 13.71 -13.58 39.37
N LEU A 21 13.06 -12.44 39.14
CA LEU A 21 11.79 -12.12 39.79
C LEU A 21 10.72 -13.10 39.33
N LYS A 22 9.92 -13.59 40.27
CA LYS A 22 8.75 -14.44 39.99
C LYS A 22 7.51 -13.54 39.94
N TYR A 23 6.56 -13.87 39.06
CA TYR A 23 5.25 -13.20 38.94
C TYR A 23 5.27 -11.72 38.48
N TYR A 24 6.32 -11.28 37.78
CA TYR A 24 6.42 -9.89 37.29
C TYR A 24 5.59 -9.59 36.03
N MET A 25 5.05 -10.62 35.36
CA MET A 25 4.28 -10.48 34.13
C MET A 25 2.91 -9.82 34.32
N HIS A 26 2.37 -9.85 35.54
CA HIS A 26 1.04 -9.29 35.88
C HIS A 26 1.12 -7.92 36.55
N LEU A 27 2.32 -7.37 36.75
CA LEU A 27 2.51 -6.07 37.41
C LEU A 27 2.36 -4.93 36.40
N SER A 28 1.69 -3.87 36.83
CA SER A 28 1.61 -2.62 36.07
C SER A 28 3.00 -1.95 35.97
N LYS A 29 3.20 -1.08 34.97
CA LYS A 29 4.45 -0.34 34.76
C LYS A 29 4.97 0.36 36.02
N PRO A 30 4.16 1.15 36.77
CA PRO A 30 4.65 1.81 37.99
C PRO A 30 4.99 0.82 39.11
N GLU A 31 4.26 -0.29 39.24
CA GLU A 31 4.54 -1.32 40.25
C GLU A 31 5.84 -2.07 39.94
N LEU A 32 6.03 -2.48 38.68
CA LEU A 32 7.23 -3.16 38.23
C LEU A 32 8.45 -2.25 38.32
N PHE A 33 8.31 -0.99 37.92
CA PHE A 33 9.35 0.02 38.06
C PHE A 33 9.72 0.26 39.53
N SER A 34 8.74 0.41 40.41
CA SER A 34 8.96 0.56 41.86
C SER A 34 9.62 -0.67 42.48
N LEU A 35 9.21 -1.86 42.06
CA LEU A 35 9.75 -3.13 42.54
C LEU A 35 11.19 -3.35 42.06
N LEU A 36 11.53 -2.90 40.85
CA LEU A 36 12.90 -2.92 40.31
C LEU A 36 13.80 -1.84 40.93
N GLN A 37 13.24 -0.71 41.39
CA GLN A 37 14.00 0.29 42.14
C GLN A 37 14.28 -0.13 43.58
N ARG A 38 13.38 -0.89 44.21
CA ARG A 38 13.64 -1.48 45.53
C ARG A 38 14.74 -2.54 45.37
N LYS A 39 15.87 -2.36 46.04
CA LYS A 39 17.05 -3.26 46.03
C LYS A 39 16.79 -4.67 46.60
N GLU A 40 15.54 -5.12 46.72
CA GLU A 40 15.13 -6.32 47.46
C GLU A 40 14.38 -7.35 46.58
N GLY A 41 14.92 -7.64 45.39
CA GLY A 41 14.58 -8.88 44.68
C GLY A 41 15.30 -10.07 45.31
N GLY A 42 14.90 -10.46 46.52
CA GLY A 42 15.49 -11.58 47.28
C GLY A 42 15.20 -12.93 46.64
N GLY A 43 16.26 -13.65 46.28
CA GLY A 43 16.24 -15.05 45.85
C GLY A 43 17.56 -15.75 46.17
N SER A 44 17.64 -16.33 47.37
CA SER A 44 18.55 -17.38 47.86
C SER A 44 20.06 -17.27 47.59
N ALA A 45 20.79 -16.96 48.66
CA ALA A 45 22.23 -17.08 48.75
C ALA A 45 22.72 -18.54 48.71
N THR A 46 23.63 -18.82 47.78
CA THR A 46 24.72 -19.79 48.01
C THR A 46 26.03 -19.08 47.69
N LYS A 47 26.74 -18.69 48.75
CA LYS A 47 28.14 -18.23 48.71
C LYS A 47 29.04 -19.48 48.76
N PRO A 48 30.24 -19.45 48.17
CA PRO A 48 31.37 -18.98 48.97
C PRO A 48 32.36 -18.04 48.26
N ALA A 49 32.72 -17.00 49.01
CA ALA A 49 34.04 -16.45 49.36
C ALA A 49 35.28 -16.48 48.40
N PRO A 50 36.25 -15.56 48.63
CA PRO A 50 36.99 -14.85 47.58
C PRO A 50 38.50 -15.16 47.55
N THR A 51 39.18 -14.70 46.50
CA THR A 51 40.63 -14.44 46.52
C THR A 51 40.93 -13.05 45.97
N ALA A 52 41.64 -12.29 46.80
CA ALA A 52 42.26 -11.01 46.50
C ALA A 52 43.61 -11.22 45.81
N ASP A 53 44.01 -10.25 44.98
CA ASP A 53 45.38 -9.71 44.78
C ASP A 53 45.22 -8.53 43.80
N ALA A 54 45.49 -7.25 44.15
CA ALA A 54 46.80 -6.61 44.34
C ALA A 54 47.72 -6.80 43.10
N ALA A 55 48.32 -5.83 42.42
CA ALA A 55 48.54 -4.40 42.65
C ALA A 55 49.07 -3.75 41.33
N LYS A 56 48.98 -2.41 41.27
CA LYS A 56 49.90 -1.42 40.65
C LYS A 56 50.71 -1.77 39.40
N GLU A 57 50.68 -0.92 38.37
CA GLU A 57 51.72 0.12 38.18
C GLU A 57 51.40 1.08 37.03
N ASP A 58 52.04 2.24 37.14
CA ASP A 58 51.79 3.51 36.48
C ASP A 58 52.89 3.77 35.42
N ALA A 59 52.62 4.77 34.58
CA ALA A 59 53.58 5.59 33.82
C ALA A 59 53.97 5.23 32.37
N MET A 60 53.73 6.27 31.54
CA MET A 60 54.50 6.80 30.38
C MET A 60 53.84 6.77 28.99
N ARG A 61 53.32 7.95 28.65
CA ARG A 61 53.55 8.75 27.42
C ARG A 61 53.45 8.03 26.06
N ARG A 62 52.53 8.50 25.20
CA ARG A 62 52.89 9.38 24.06
C ARG A 62 51.66 9.98 23.37
N VAL A 63 51.91 11.16 22.83
CA VAL A 63 51.07 12.12 22.11
C VAL A 63 50.94 11.74 20.62
N GLU A 64 49.91 12.33 19.96
CA GLU A 64 49.75 12.52 18.50
C GLU A 64 49.35 11.28 17.67
N SER A 65 48.51 11.34 16.63
CA SER A 65 47.60 12.33 16.04
C SER A 65 46.90 11.61 14.88
N ALA A 66 45.66 11.99 14.56
CA ALA A 66 45.01 11.60 13.29
C ALA A 66 45.78 12.21 12.10
N PRO A 67 45.70 11.61 10.89
CA PRO A 67 44.66 12.08 9.98
C PRO A 67 44.07 11.02 9.01
N THR A 68 42.88 11.37 8.58
CA THR A 68 42.05 10.87 7.48
C THR A 68 42.78 10.87 6.13
N ALA A 69 42.62 9.80 5.34
CA ALA A 69 42.91 9.79 3.91
C ALA A 69 41.82 9.01 3.15
N THR A 70 40.94 9.76 2.49
CA THR A 70 40.02 9.29 1.45
C THR A 70 40.80 8.98 0.18
N ALA A 71 40.87 7.70 -0.18
CA ALA A 71 41.46 7.24 -1.43
C ALA A 71 40.41 7.23 -2.56
N THR A 72 40.76 7.96 -3.62
CA THR A 72 40.19 7.96 -4.96
C THR A 72 40.35 6.59 -5.64
N ALA A 73 39.28 6.09 -6.26
CA ALA A 73 39.32 4.93 -7.15
C ALA A 73 38.82 5.28 -8.54
N THR A 74 39.78 5.49 -9.43
CA THR A 74 39.65 5.58 -10.88
C THR A 74 39.31 4.19 -11.44
N ARG A 75 38.26 4.08 -12.27
CA ARG A 75 38.01 2.88 -13.07
C ARG A 75 37.72 3.26 -14.52
N THR A 76 38.71 2.97 -15.35
CA THR A 76 38.73 3.03 -16.80
C THR A 76 37.99 1.83 -17.40
N SER A 77 37.22 2.05 -18.45
CA SER A 77 36.81 0.99 -19.37
C SER A 77 36.96 1.47 -20.82
N GLU A 78 38.11 1.15 -21.40
CA GLU A 78 38.29 1.04 -22.83
C GLU A 78 37.65 -0.27 -23.32
N ARG A 79 36.80 -0.19 -24.33
CA ARG A 79 36.53 -1.17 -25.41
C ARG A 79 35.07 -1.04 -25.84
N LEU A 80 34.84 -0.44 -27.00
CA LEU A 80 34.52 -1.21 -28.20
C LEU A 80 34.48 -0.28 -29.42
N SER A 81 35.28 -0.69 -30.38
CA SER A 81 35.68 -0.01 -31.60
C SER A 81 34.72 -0.26 -32.76
N SER A 82 34.45 0.81 -33.51
CA SER A 82 34.42 0.88 -34.98
C SER A 82 33.86 -0.28 -35.81
N ARG A 83 32.71 -0.05 -36.47
CA ARG A 83 32.45 -0.57 -37.82
C ARG A 83 31.35 0.21 -38.55
N GLN A 84 31.66 1.44 -38.95
CA GLN A 84 30.94 2.11 -40.03
C GLN A 84 31.55 1.67 -41.37
N LYS A 85 30.79 0.91 -42.18
CA LYS A 85 31.10 0.68 -43.59
C LYS A 85 29.97 1.21 -44.46
N LYS A 86 30.30 2.28 -45.15
CA LYS A 86 29.59 2.96 -46.24
C LYS A 86 29.74 2.13 -47.52
N ARG A 87 28.65 1.77 -48.20
CA ARG A 87 28.66 1.47 -49.64
C ARG A 87 27.29 1.70 -50.31
N THR A 88 27.27 2.81 -51.04
CA THR A 88 26.58 3.16 -52.29
C THR A 88 25.69 2.13 -53.02
N THR A 89 24.43 2.54 -53.21
CA THR A 89 23.65 2.71 -54.45
C THR A 89 23.87 1.75 -55.64
N ARG A 90 22.80 1.04 -56.03
CA ARG A 90 22.39 0.77 -57.42
C ARG A 90 20.89 0.44 -57.50
N GLN A 91 20.12 1.29 -58.20
CA GLN A 91 18.89 0.96 -58.97
C GLN A 91 19.27 -0.06 -60.06
N SER A 92 18.44 -0.89 -60.70
CA SER A 92 17.00 -1.17 -60.88
C SER A 92 16.92 -2.72 -61.08
N ASP A 93 15.82 -3.46 -60.95
CA ASP A 93 14.64 -3.45 -61.81
C ASP A 93 13.59 -4.46 -61.27
N LYS A 94 12.34 -4.01 -61.34
CA LYS A 94 11.11 -4.73 -61.73
C LYS A 94 10.72 -6.11 -61.15
N THR A 95 9.46 -6.06 -60.69
CA THR A 95 8.41 -7.11 -60.70
C THR A 95 8.59 -8.28 -59.75
N GLU A 96 7.87 -8.25 -58.64
CA GLU A 96 6.81 -9.24 -58.38
C GLU A 96 5.90 -8.78 -57.24
N ALA A 97 4.60 -9.06 -57.40
CA ALA A 97 3.48 -8.55 -56.62
C ALA A 97 3.60 -8.80 -55.09
N PRO A 98 3.05 -7.92 -54.23
CA PRO A 98 2.84 -8.27 -52.84
C PRO A 98 1.75 -9.34 -52.80
N ARG A 99 2.16 -10.61 -52.71
CA ARG A 99 1.25 -11.67 -52.28
C ARG A 99 0.82 -11.31 -50.86
N ASP A 100 -0.38 -10.76 -50.74
CA ASP A 100 -1.14 -10.68 -49.49
C ASP A 100 -1.31 -12.10 -48.94
N LYS A 101 -0.27 -12.60 -48.28
CA LYS A 101 -0.40 -13.71 -47.36
C LYS A 101 -1.26 -13.18 -46.23
N LYS A 102 -2.58 -13.42 -46.32
CA LYS A 102 -3.51 -13.33 -45.20
C LYS A 102 -2.92 -14.17 -44.08
N LYS A 103 -2.13 -13.56 -43.20
CA LYS A 103 -1.71 -14.17 -41.95
C LYS A 103 -3.02 -14.53 -41.25
N ALA A 104 -3.21 -15.82 -40.98
CA ALA A 104 -4.39 -16.28 -40.26
C ALA A 104 -4.49 -15.48 -38.96
N LYS A 105 -5.62 -14.78 -38.77
CA LYS A 105 -5.87 -14.02 -37.54
C LYS A 105 -5.85 -15.01 -36.39
N MET A 106 -4.86 -14.89 -35.52
CA MET A 106 -4.75 -15.72 -34.31
C MET A 106 -5.53 -15.02 -33.21
N VAL A 107 -6.76 -15.49 -32.97
CA VAL A 107 -7.57 -15.07 -31.82
C VAL A 107 -6.97 -15.70 -30.57
N ILE A 108 -6.63 -14.88 -29.57
CA ILE A 108 -5.93 -15.36 -28.37
C ILE A 108 -6.90 -15.83 -27.28
N ASN A 109 -8.06 -15.20 -27.15
CA ASN A 109 -8.92 -15.35 -25.98
C ASN A 109 -10.27 -16.00 -26.31
N THR A 110 -10.77 -16.79 -25.35
CA THR A 110 -12.10 -17.42 -25.38
C THR A 110 -13.10 -16.74 -24.44
N LEU A 111 -12.60 -15.99 -23.46
CA LEU A 111 -13.38 -15.19 -22.52
C LEU A 111 -13.12 -13.71 -22.74
N ASP A 112 -14.09 -12.88 -22.40
CA ASP A 112 -13.95 -11.43 -22.37
C ASP A 112 -12.88 -11.01 -21.35
N PRO A 113 -11.80 -10.33 -21.76
CA PRO A 113 -10.72 -9.98 -20.85
C PRO A 113 -11.10 -8.97 -19.75
N ILE A 114 -12.19 -8.22 -19.91
CA ILE A 114 -12.64 -7.25 -18.90
C ILE A 114 -13.42 -7.95 -17.78
N MET A 115 -14.49 -8.66 -18.14
CA MET A 115 -15.39 -9.27 -17.15
C MET A 115 -15.07 -10.74 -16.83
N LEU A 116 -14.13 -11.35 -17.57
CA LEU A 116 -13.77 -12.78 -17.48
C LEU A 116 -14.98 -13.72 -17.70
N THR A 117 -15.94 -13.27 -18.51
CA THR A 117 -17.16 -14.02 -18.88
C THR A 117 -17.09 -14.52 -20.32
N GLU A 118 -17.99 -15.42 -20.70
CA GLU A 118 -18.04 -15.92 -22.07
C GLU A 118 -18.32 -14.79 -23.08
N LEU A 119 -17.76 -14.94 -24.29
CA LEU A 119 -18.01 -14.01 -25.38
C LEU A 119 -19.46 -14.14 -25.85
N GLY A 120 -20.18 -13.03 -25.82
CA GLY A 120 -21.57 -12.92 -26.21
C GLY A 120 -21.77 -12.75 -27.72
N PRO A 121 -23.00 -12.44 -28.16
CA PRO A 121 -23.34 -12.30 -29.57
C PRO A 121 -22.80 -11.02 -30.22
N HIS A 122 -22.44 -10.02 -29.41
CA HIS A 122 -21.93 -8.72 -29.87
C HIS A 122 -20.51 -8.51 -29.38
N THR A 123 -19.56 -8.65 -30.29
CA THR A 123 -18.13 -8.58 -29.97
C THR A 123 -17.39 -7.57 -30.82
N PHE A 124 -16.27 -7.09 -30.28
CA PHE A 124 -15.34 -6.20 -30.96
C PHE A 124 -13.96 -6.85 -31.07
N GLU A 125 -13.42 -6.91 -32.29
CA GLU A 125 -12.07 -7.42 -32.56
C GLU A 125 -11.05 -6.28 -32.60
N PHE A 126 -10.06 -6.34 -31.71
CA PHE A 126 -8.89 -5.47 -31.77
C PHE A 126 -7.66 -6.23 -32.27
N THR A 127 -6.99 -5.70 -33.30
CA THR A 127 -5.77 -6.30 -33.85
C THR A 127 -4.53 -5.60 -33.32
N ARG A 128 -3.68 -6.34 -32.62
CA ARG A 128 -2.43 -5.84 -32.05
C ARG A 128 -1.32 -5.71 -33.10
N THR A 129 -0.27 -4.97 -32.76
CA THR A 129 0.91 -4.76 -33.61
C THR A 129 1.65 -6.06 -33.97
N ASN A 130 1.57 -7.08 -33.11
CA ASN A 130 2.12 -8.42 -33.36
C ASN A 130 1.23 -9.29 -34.28
N GLY A 131 0.07 -8.78 -34.72
CA GLY A 131 -0.89 -9.47 -35.59
C GLY A 131 -1.87 -10.40 -34.86
N SER A 132 -1.81 -10.46 -33.52
CA SER A 132 -2.79 -11.17 -32.73
C SER A 132 -4.10 -10.38 -32.58
N VAL A 133 -5.21 -11.09 -32.44
CA VAL A 133 -6.53 -10.50 -32.30
C VAL A 133 -7.09 -10.82 -30.92
N VAL A 134 -7.58 -9.80 -30.24
CA VAL A 134 -8.32 -9.93 -28.99
C VAL A 134 -9.76 -9.51 -29.21
N VAL A 135 -10.66 -10.29 -28.64
CA VAL A 135 -12.10 -10.14 -28.80
C VAL A 135 -12.70 -9.70 -27.47
N TYR A 136 -13.47 -8.62 -27.49
CA TYR A 136 -14.16 -8.08 -26.32
C TYR A 136 -15.66 -8.22 -26.48
N ASN A 137 -16.38 -8.38 -25.38
CA ASN A 137 -17.82 -8.07 -25.38
C ASN A 137 -17.99 -6.55 -25.54
N VAL A 138 -18.85 -6.14 -26.47
CA VAL A 138 -19.02 -4.69 -26.75
C VAL A 138 -19.56 -3.97 -25.52
N GLU A 139 -20.45 -4.60 -24.78
CA GLU A 139 -21.03 -4.07 -23.56
C GLU A 139 -19.99 -3.73 -22.49
N SER A 140 -19.14 -4.70 -22.14
CA SER A 140 -18.09 -4.51 -21.14
C SER A 140 -17.06 -3.49 -21.60
N LEU A 141 -16.69 -3.49 -22.89
CA LEU A 141 -15.74 -2.53 -23.44
C LEU A 141 -16.27 -1.10 -23.39
N VAL A 142 -17.53 -0.87 -23.77
CA VAL A 142 -18.15 0.46 -23.71
C VAL A 142 -18.27 0.93 -22.26
N GLN A 143 -18.78 0.08 -21.35
CA GLN A 143 -18.88 0.41 -19.94
C GLN A 143 -17.51 0.74 -19.33
N TYR A 144 -16.46 -0.02 -19.67
CA TYR A 144 -15.10 0.24 -19.23
C TYR A 144 -14.61 1.61 -19.70
N ILE A 145 -14.71 1.92 -21.00
CA ILE A 145 -14.24 3.18 -21.57
C ILE A 145 -14.97 4.37 -20.92
N LEU A 146 -16.29 4.27 -20.74
CA LEU A 146 -17.09 5.34 -20.16
C LEU A 146 -16.89 5.48 -18.64
N ALA A 147 -16.69 4.38 -17.91
CA ALA A 147 -16.45 4.43 -16.46
C ALA A 147 -15.03 4.93 -16.12
N THR A 148 -14.04 4.58 -16.94
CA THR A 148 -12.63 4.92 -16.67
C THR A 148 -12.19 6.21 -17.37
N GLY A 149 -12.80 6.54 -18.50
CA GLY A 149 -12.32 7.56 -19.42
C GLY A 149 -11.01 7.19 -20.12
N ASP A 150 -10.59 5.93 -20.08
CA ASP A 150 -9.40 5.44 -20.79
C ASP A 150 -9.82 4.96 -22.19
N PHE A 151 -9.41 5.70 -23.22
CA PHE A 151 -9.69 5.39 -24.63
C PHE A 151 -8.60 4.51 -25.25
N SER A 152 -8.01 3.65 -24.43
CA SER A 152 -6.95 2.72 -24.82
C SER A 152 -7.42 1.29 -24.59
N GLU A 153 -6.84 0.37 -25.35
CA GLU A 153 -7.11 -1.05 -25.23
C GLU A 153 -6.77 -1.55 -23.81
N PRO A 154 -7.70 -2.19 -23.08
CA PRO A 154 -7.54 -2.51 -21.65
C PRO A 154 -6.27 -3.29 -21.28
N GLU A 155 -5.86 -4.28 -22.10
CA GLU A 155 -4.70 -5.13 -21.81
C GLU A 155 -3.38 -4.47 -22.25
N THR A 156 -3.29 -4.02 -23.50
CA THR A 156 -2.03 -3.49 -24.06
C THR A 156 -1.82 -2.01 -23.85
N ARG A 157 -2.85 -1.28 -23.39
CA ARG A 157 -2.85 0.19 -23.24
C ARG A 157 -2.57 0.93 -24.56
N ILE A 158 -2.76 0.28 -25.71
CA ILE A 158 -2.61 0.93 -27.02
C ILE A 158 -3.83 1.81 -27.26
N PRO A 159 -3.67 3.11 -27.58
CA PRO A 159 -4.81 3.99 -27.83
C PRO A 159 -5.67 3.50 -28.99
N PHE A 160 -6.99 3.52 -28.83
CA PHE A 160 -7.92 3.26 -29.93
C PHE A 160 -7.87 4.39 -30.95
N SER A 161 -7.84 4.03 -32.23
CA SER A 161 -8.03 5.01 -33.31
C SER A 161 -9.45 5.56 -33.30
N ASP A 162 -9.67 6.70 -33.96
CA ASP A 162 -11.02 7.27 -34.07
C ASP A 162 -11.94 6.35 -34.88
N GLU A 163 -11.38 5.61 -35.84
CA GLU A 163 -12.08 4.56 -36.58
C GLU A 163 -12.50 3.41 -35.67
N ASP A 164 -11.63 2.97 -34.75
CA ASP A 164 -11.95 1.90 -33.80
C ASP A 164 -13.12 2.30 -32.90
N LEU A 165 -13.09 3.52 -32.35
CA LEU A 165 -14.15 4.02 -31.46
C LEU A 165 -15.49 4.15 -32.20
N ARG A 166 -15.48 4.58 -33.47
CA ARG A 166 -16.70 4.58 -34.30
C ARG A 166 -17.22 3.17 -34.54
N ARG A 167 -16.34 2.19 -34.77
CA ARG A 167 -16.76 0.78 -34.91
C ARG A 167 -17.36 0.25 -33.62
N ILE A 168 -16.79 0.58 -32.47
CA ILE A 168 -17.35 0.24 -31.16
C ILE A 168 -18.77 0.81 -31.01
N ASP A 169 -18.99 2.09 -31.32
CA ASP A 169 -20.33 2.72 -31.24
C ASP A 169 -21.35 2.07 -32.20
N VAL A 170 -20.91 1.68 -33.40
CA VAL A 170 -21.77 0.97 -34.36
C VAL A 170 -22.18 -0.40 -33.83
N GLU A 171 -21.24 -1.18 -33.30
CA GLU A 171 -21.56 -2.48 -32.69
C GLU A 171 -22.41 -2.32 -31.42
N ALA A 172 -22.18 -1.27 -30.63
CA ALA A 172 -22.97 -0.98 -29.44
C ALA A 172 -24.42 -0.62 -29.78
N SER A 173 -24.62 0.14 -30.86
CA SER A 173 -25.94 0.47 -31.40
C SER A 173 -26.68 -0.77 -31.88
N LYS A 174 -25.99 -1.71 -32.54
CA LYS A 174 -26.58 -3.00 -32.95
C LYS A 174 -26.97 -3.86 -31.74
N ALA A 175 -26.16 -3.83 -30.69
CA ALA A 175 -26.43 -4.50 -29.42
C ALA A 175 -27.51 -3.81 -28.59
N LYS A 176 -28.04 -2.65 -29.02
CA LYS A 176 -29.03 -1.83 -28.31
C LYS A 176 -28.59 -1.44 -26.90
N ILE A 177 -27.28 -1.25 -26.70
CA ILE A 177 -26.72 -0.77 -25.45
C ILE A 177 -27.16 0.68 -25.25
N LYS A 178 -27.68 1.01 -24.06
CA LYS A 178 -28.25 2.34 -23.73
C LYS A 178 -27.20 3.35 -23.26
N GLU A 179 -25.93 3.04 -23.46
CA GLU A 179 -24.81 3.87 -23.02
C GLU A 179 -24.52 5.02 -24.00
N HIS A 180 -23.78 6.01 -23.52
CA HIS A 180 -23.34 7.14 -24.35
C HIS A 180 -22.28 6.71 -25.39
N SER A 181 -22.16 7.48 -26.47
CA SER A 181 -21.13 7.23 -27.49
C SER A 181 -19.72 7.39 -26.93
N VAL A 182 -18.85 6.40 -27.18
CA VAL A 182 -17.43 6.45 -26.77
C VAL A 182 -16.66 7.52 -27.57
N VAL A 183 -17.09 7.80 -28.81
CA VAL A 183 -16.50 8.88 -29.63
C VAL A 183 -16.82 10.25 -29.03
N ASP A 184 -18.06 10.48 -28.60
CA ASP A 184 -18.45 11.75 -27.98
C ASP A 184 -17.84 11.90 -26.57
N ALA A 185 -17.66 10.80 -25.85
CA ALA A 185 -16.90 10.78 -24.60
C ALA A 185 -15.44 11.21 -24.83
N LYS A 186 -14.77 10.73 -25.89
CA LYS A 186 -13.37 11.10 -26.21
C LYS A 186 -13.21 12.59 -26.48
N LYS A 187 -14.19 13.25 -27.11
CA LYS A 187 -14.18 14.71 -27.30
C LYS A 187 -14.18 15.48 -25.98
N ASN A 188 -14.76 14.90 -24.93
CA ASN A 188 -14.87 15.47 -23.60
C ASN A 188 -13.86 14.86 -22.60
N LYS A 189 -12.71 14.39 -23.09
CA LYS A 189 -11.68 13.71 -22.28
C LYS A 189 -11.31 14.44 -20.98
N HIS A 190 -11.24 15.78 -21.01
CA HIS A 190 -10.94 16.59 -19.83
C HIS A 190 -11.86 16.29 -18.65
N LYS A 191 -13.16 16.07 -18.88
CA LYS A 191 -14.11 15.77 -17.80
C LYS A 191 -13.77 14.45 -17.09
N PHE A 192 -13.34 13.45 -17.85
CA PHE A 192 -12.91 12.17 -17.29
C PHE A 192 -11.58 12.27 -16.56
N GLU A 193 -10.65 13.09 -17.06
CA GLU A 193 -9.39 13.36 -16.36
C GLU A 193 -9.63 14.05 -15.01
N GLU A 194 -10.54 15.03 -14.96
CA GLU A 194 -10.95 15.70 -13.71
C GLU A 194 -11.62 14.72 -12.74
N GLN A 195 -12.56 13.89 -13.23
CA GLN A 195 -13.18 12.85 -12.42
C GLN A 195 -12.18 11.82 -11.91
N LYS A 196 -11.20 11.44 -12.73
CA LYS A 196 -10.11 10.54 -12.35
C LYS A 196 -9.27 11.16 -11.23
N VAL A 197 -8.91 12.43 -11.33
CA VAL A 197 -8.18 13.12 -10.25
C VAL A 197 -8.99 13.11 -8.96
N LYS A 198 -10.31 13.37 -9.02
CA LYS A 198 -11.18 13.29 -7.85
C LYS A 198 -11.19 11.87 -7.24
N ARG A 199 -11.36 10.84 -8.07
CA ARG A 199 -11.35 9.43 -7.62
C ARG A 199 -10.01 9.05 -7.00
N ASP A 200 -8.91 9.41 -7.64
CA ASP A 200 -7.56 9.09 -7.17
C ASP A 200 -7.26 9.83 -5.86
N GLY A 201 -7.78 11.06 -5.68
CA GLY A 201 -7.73 11.80 -4.42
C GLY A 201 -8.48 11.10 -3.29
N ILE A 202 -9.71 10.65 -3.54
CA ILE A 202 -10.52 9.88 -2.56
C ILE A 202 -9.82 8.56 -2.19
N LEU A 203 -9.25 7.86 -3.18
CA LEU A 203 -8.46 6.65 -2.94
C LEU A 203 -7.19 6.93 -2.12
N GLY A 204 -6.57 8.09 -2.32
CA GLY A 204 -5.46 8.56 -1.49
C GLY A 204 -5.87 8.75 -0.03
N LEU A 205 -7.02 9.37 0.23
CA LEU A 205 -7.55 9.53 1.57
C LEU A 205 -7.88 8.18 2.23
N GLU A 206 -8.48 7.24 1.49
CA GLU A 206 -8.75 5.89 1.99
C GLU A 206 -7.48 5.18 2.43
N ARG A 207 -6.40 5.27 1.65
CA ARG A 207 -5.09 4.72 2.04
C ARG A 207 -4.57 5.36 3.32
N CYS A 208 -4.68 6.68 3.46
CA CYS A 208 -4.29 7.36 4.70
C CYS A 208 -5.14 6.88 5.89
N ALA A 209 -6.46 6.72 5.72
CA ALA A 209 -7.33 6.18 6.75
C ALA A 209 -6.93 4.74 7.15
N SER A 210 -6.60 3.89 6.17
CA SER A 210 -6.10 2.53 6.37
C SER A 210 -4.83 2.48 7.24
N GLU A 211 -3.93 3.45 7.13
CA GLU A 211 -2.75 3.53 8.02
C GLU A 211 -3.13 3.72 9.49
N TYR A 212 -4.18 4.48 9.78
CA TYR A 212 -4.68 4.63 11.16
C TYR A 212 -5.38 3.35 11.64
N VAL A 213 -6.08 2.64 10.75
CA VAL A 213 -6.65 1.32 11.08
C VAL A 213 -5.54 0.30 11.37
N ASN A 214 -4.43 0.33 10.63
CA ASN A 214 -3.26 -0.49 10.95
C ASN A 214 -2.70 -0.16 12.34
N LYS A 215 -2.59 1.12 12.70
CA LYS A 215 -2.17 1.52 14.06
C LYS A 215 -3.15 1.08 15.14
N MET A 216 -4.46 1.14 14.87
CA MET A 216 -5.47 0.58 15.76
C MET A 216 -5.23 -0.90 16.01
N LEU A 217 -4.90 -1.66 14.96
CA LEU A 217 -4.59 -3.08 15.05
C LEU A 217 -3.32 -3.34 15.88
N GLU A 218 -2.24 -2.57 15.64
CA GLU A 218 -1.00 -2.65 16.44
C GLU A 218 -1.26 -2.38 17.93
N ILE A 219 -2.14 -1.44 18.26
CA ILE A 219 -2.54 -1.15 19.65
C ILE A 219 -3.31 -2.32 20.28
N VAL A 220 -4.22 -2.94 19.52
CA VAL A 220 -4.99 -4.12 19.95
C VAL A 220 -4.06 -5.29 20.27
N GLU A 221 -3.04 -5.51 19.45
CA GLU A 221 -2.09 -6.61 19.60
C GLU A 221 -0.99 -6.32 20.64
N SER A 222 -0.93 -5.09 21.18
CA SER A 222 0.06 -4.69 22.18
C SER A 222 -0.26 -5.17 23.61
N ASP A 223 0.77 -5.28 24.44
CA ASP A 223 0.66 -5.68 25.85
C ASP A 223 0.49 -4.49 26.83
N ASP A 224 0.37 -3.25 26.32
CA ASP A 224 0.30 -2.03 27.13
C ASP A 224 -1.02 -1.27 26.86
N PRO A 225 -2.10 -1.64 27.56
CA PRO A 225 -3.43 -1.07 27.31
C PRO A 225 -3.52 0.41 27.69
N GLU A 226 -2.77 0.88 28.69
CA GLU A 226 -2.80 2.27 29.14
C GLU A 226 -2.19 3.21 28.09
N GLU A 227 -1.01 2.84 27.55
CA GLU A 227 -0.39 3.58 26.44
C GLU A 227 -1.27 3.50 25.18
N GLY A 228 -1.87 2.33 24.92
CA GLY A 228 -2.79 2.11 23.81
C GLY A 228 -3.99 3.05 23.85
N GLU A 229 -4.70 3.14 24.98
CA GLU A 229 -5.85 4.02 25.16
C GLU A 229 -5.48 5.48 24.96
N MET A 230 -4.35 5.92 25.51
CA MET A 230 -3.83 7.27 25.33
C MET A 230 -3.58 7.58 23.85
N LEU A 231 -2.92 6.67 23.12
CA LEU A 231 -2.65 6.84 21.69
C LEU A 231 -3.93 6.89 20.85
N LEU A 232 -4.92 6.04 21.18
CA LEU A 232 -6.22 6.03 20.50
C LEU A 232 -6.91 7.39 20.62
N ILE A 233 -7.09 7.87 21.85
CA ILE A 233 -7.86 9.09 22.13
C ILE A 233 -7.12 10.35 21.65
N MET A 234 -5.81 10.43 21.88
CA MET A 234 -5.06 11.67 21.61
C MET A 234 -4.62 11.83 20.16
N SER A 235 -4.53 10.75 19.38
CA SER A 235 -3.88 10.78 18.07
C SER A 235 -4.64 10.00 17.00
N VAL A 236 -4.94 8.72 17.25
CA VAL A 236 -5.43 7.82 16.19
C VAL A 236 -6.89 8.11 15.84
N PHE A 237 -7.79 8.19 16.83
CA PHE A 237 -9.21 8.45 16.60
C PHE A 237 -9.48 9.82 15.97
N PRO A 238 -8.91 10.94 16.47
CA PRO A 238 -9.15 12.24 15.85
C PRO A 238 -8.67 12.28 14.39
N SER A 239 -7.47 11.76 14.13
CA SER A 239 -6.88 11.78 12.78
C SER A 239 -7.66 10.90 11.80
N PHE A 240 -8.07 9.71 12.22
CA PHE A 240 -8.90 8.84 11.40
C PHE A 240 -10.26 9.48 11.11
N SER A 241 -10.92 10.04 12.13
CA SER A 241 -12.24 10.65 12.00
C SER A 241 -12.23 11.81 10.99
N ASP A 242 -11.21 12.68 11.04
CA ASP A 242 -11.07 13.79 10.09
C ASP A 242 -10.91 13.29 8.65
N ILE A 243 -9.99 12.34 8.41
CA ILE A 243 -9.77 11.80 7.06
C ILE A 243 -11.02 11.07 6.55
N TYR A 244 -11.65 10.26 7.39
CA TYR A 244 -12.87 9.55 7.01
C TYR A 244 -14.01 10.52 6.67
N GLU A 245 -14.14 11.61 7.42
CA GLU A 245 -15.12 12.66 7.13
C GLU A 245 -14.85 13.33 5.77
N GLN A 246 -13.59 13.55 5.40
CA GLN A 246 -13.23 14.07 4.07
C GLN A 246 -13.64 13.09 2.94
N ILE A 247 -13.47 11.77 3.16
CA ILE A 247 -13.94 10.74 2.22
C ILE A 247 -15.47 10.80 2.13
N ARG A 248 -16.17 10.78 3.27
CA ARG A 248 -17.65 10.78 3.35
C ARG A 248 -18.28 11.99 2.68
N ARG A 249 -17.71 13.18 2.86
CA ARG A 249 -18.17 14.42 2.18
C ARG A 249 -17.98 14.36 0.66
N SER A 250 -16.97 13.63 0.20
CA SER A 250 -16.63 13.54 -1.22
C SER A 250 -17.44 12.46 -1.94
N ASP A 251 -17.62 11.31 -1.29
CA ASP A 251 -18.38 10.14 -1.76
C ASP A 251 -18.80 9.27 -0.55
N SER A 252 -20.07 9.37 -0.16
CA SER A 252 -20.62 8.66 0.99
C SER A 252 -20.77 7.16 0.77
N GLU A 253 -21.03 6.72 -0.47
CA GLU A 253 -21.19 5.29 -0.76
C GLU A 253 -19.84 4.59 -0.67
N PHE A 254 -18.81 5.19 -1.27
CA PHE A 254 -17.44 4.71 -1.16
C PHE A 254 -16.97 4.71 0.30
N ALA A 255 -17.27 5.76 1.08
CA ALA A 255 -16.93 5.81 2.50
C ALA A 255 -17.55 4.65 3.31
N ASN A 256 -18.81 4.30 3.04
CA ASN A 256 -19.49 3.19 3.71
C ASN A 256 -18.85 1.84 3.36
N HIS A 257 -18.51 1.62 2.08
CA HIS A 257 -17.79 0.41 1.67
C HIS A 257 -16.41 0.32 2.34
N SER A 258 -15.66 1.43 2.37
CA SER A 258 -14.34 1.49 3.02
C SER A 258 -14.42 1.18 4.51
N MET A 259 -15.41 1.73 5.24
CA MET A 259 -15.57 1.35 6.66
C MET A 259 -15.89 -0.14 6.82
N GLY A 260 -16.74 -0.69 5.95
CA GLY A 260 -17.02 -2.13 5.94
C GLY A 260 -15.74 -2.96 5.88
N HIS A 261 -14.79 -2.56 5.02
CA HIS A 261 -13.48 -3.19 4.93
C HIS A 261 -12.63 -2.95 6.18
N PHE A 262 -12.59 -1.73 6.74
CA PHE A 262 -11.81 -1.44 7.95
C PHE A 262 -12.28 -2.27 9.15
N ILE A 263 -13.60 -2.37 9.36
CA ILE A 263 -14.18 -3.20 10.43
C ILE A 263 -13.87 -4.68 10.22
N GLN A 264 -13.98 -5.18 8.98
CA GLN A 264 -13.63 -6.57 8.67
C GLN A 264 -12.15 -6.85 8.90
N TYR A 265 -11.27 -5.91 8.51
CA TYR A 265 -9.85 -6.01 8.70
C TYR A 265 -9.48 -6.05 10.19
N MET A 266 -10.07 -5.17 11.02
CA MET A 266 -9.88 -5.19 12.47
C MET A 266 -10.30 -6.51 13.12
N LYS A 267 -11.41 -7.12 12.66
CA LYS A 267 -11.89 -8.41 13.20
C LYS A 267 -11.02 -9.59 12.79
N GLY A 268 -10.35 -9.49 11.64
CA GLY A 268 -9.64 -10.60 11.01
C GLY A 268 -10.58 -11.66 10.43
N PRO A 269 -10.04 -12.65 9.71
CA PRO A 269 -10.84 -13.73 9.11
C PRO A 269 -11.40 -14.69 10.17
N LYS A 270 -12.54 -15.33 9.89
CA LYS A 270 -13.25 -16.21 10.85
C LYS A 270 -12.41 -17.36 11.42
N ASN A 271 -11.46 -17.88 10.63
CA ASN A 271 -10.57 -18.96 11.02
C ASN A 271 -9.33 -18.49 11.79
N ARG A 272 -9.02 -17.19 11.74
CA ARG A 272 -7.89 -16.58 12.44
C ARG A 272 -8.28 -15.15 12.83
N PRO A 273 -9.15 -14.99 13.85
CA PRO A 273 -9.53 -13.67 14.32
C PRO A 273 -8.32 -12.94 14.88
N THR A 274 -8.39 -11.62 14.90
CA THR A 274 -7.38 -10.77 15.53
C THR A 274 -7.26 -11.08 17.02
N VAL A 275 -6.03 -11.10 17.52
CA VAL A 275 -5.74 -11.33 18.94
C VAL A 275 -5.82 -10.01 19.69
N ASP A 276 -6.71 -9.92 20.66
CA ASP A 276 -6.90 -8.73 21.49
C ASP A 276 -6.14 -8.85 22.81
N ASN A 277 -4.86 -8.44 22.79
CA ASN A 277 -4.00 -8.50 23.96
C ASN A 277 -4.25 -7.33 24.93
N SER A 278 -4.61 -6.15 24.39
CA SER A 278 -4.87 -4.96 25.19
C SER A 278 -6.31 -4.87 25.71
N GLY A 279 -7.25 -5.62 25.14
CA GLY A 279 -8.68 -5.54 25.50
C GLY A 279 -9.39 -4.33 24.88
N LEU A 280 -8.75 -3.63 23.94
CA LEU A 280 -9.24 -2.38 23.34
C LEU A 280 -10.04 -2.61 22.04
N MET A 281 -10.14 -3.84 21.56
CA MET A 281 -10.83 -4.15 20.28
C MET A 281 -12.25 -3.60 20.24
N GLN A 282 -13.05 -3.81 21.30
CA GLN A 282 -14.45 -3.38 21.30
C GLN A 282 -14.59 -1.85 21.33
N VAL A 283 -13.64 -1.15 21.98
CA VAL A 283 -13.61 0.31 22.00
C VAL A 283 -13.39 0.85 20.59
N ILE A 284 -12.46 0.26 19.85
CA ILE A 284 -12.15 0.65 18.47
C ILE A 284 -13.33 0.33 17.54
N LEU A 285 -13.91 -0.86 17.64
CA LEU A 285 -15.07 -1.22 16.81
C LEU A 285 -16.27 -0.31 17.07
N GLY A 286 -16.56 0.03 18.34
CA GLY A 286 -17.59 0.99 18.69
C GLY A 286 -17.31 2.38 18.10
N PHE A 287 -16.08 2.86 18.22
CA PHE A 287 -15.65 4.12 17.61
C PHE A 287 -15.88 4.13 16.08
N LEU A 288 -15.47 3.08 15.36
CA LEU A 288 -15.65 3.01 13.91
C LEU A 288 -17.13 3.01 13.51
N GLU A 289 -18.00 2.32 14.27
CA GLU A 289 -19.45 2.33 14.06
C GLU A 289 -20.06 3.72 14.27
N ASP A 290 -19.63 4.42 15.32
CA ASP A 290 -20.10 5.78 15.62
C ASP A 290 -19.65 6.79 14.56
N VAL A 291 -18.42 6.65 14.04
CA VAL A 291 -17.90 7.49 12.95
C VAL A 291 -18.74 7.30 11.67
N VAL A 292 -19.11 6.07 11.30
CA VAL A 292 -19.99 5.82 10.14
C VAL A 292 -21.32 6.51 10.29
N LYS A 293 -21.95 6.39 11.47
CA LYS A 293 -23.23 7.03 11.77
C LYS A 293 -23.13 8.56 11.82
N GLY A 294 -21.91 9.08 11.93
CA GLY A 294 -21.64 10.52 12.07
C GLY A 294 -21.89 11.04 13.48
N GLU A 295 -21.91 10.13 14.47
CA GLU A 295 -22.07 10.45 15.88
C GLU A 295 -20.74 10.91 16.50
N GLN A 296 -19.60 10.49 15.92
CA GLN A 296 -18.27 10.94 16.33
C GLN A 296 -17.52 11.60 15.16
N GLY A 297 -17.15 12.87 15.36
CA GLY A 297 -16.29 13.66 14.48
C GLY A 297 -15.03 14.13 15.21
N ALA A 298 -14.05 14.69 14.50
CA ALA A 298 -12.83 15.25 15.11
C ALA A 298 -13.14 16.26 16.24
N SER A 299 -14.24 17.01 16.11
CA SER A 299 -14.73 17.96 17.11
C SER A 299 -15.15 17.33 18.44
N ALA A 300 -15.52 16.04 18.47
CA ALA A 300 -15.82 15.31 19.70
C ALA A 300 -14.57 15.11 20.57
N PHE A 301 -13.38 15.24 19.99
CA PHE A 301 -12.09 15.12 20.66
C PHE A 301 -11.45 16.48 21.00
N GLY A 302 -12.19 17.58 20.82
CA GLY A 302 -11.73 18.93 21.17
C GLY A 302 -10.78 19.59 20.16
N PHE A 303 -10.78 19.12 18.91
CA PHE A 303 -10.02 19.70 17.78
C PHE A 303 -10.92 20.46 16.81
#